data_AF-A0A955AZJ0-F1
#
_entry.id   AF-A0A955AZJ0-F1
#
_cell.length_a   1.000
_cell.length_b   1.000
_cell.length_c   1.000
_cell.angle_alpha   90.00
_cell.angle_beta   90.00
_cell.angle_gamma   90.00
#
_symmetry.space_group_name_H-M   'P 1'
#
loop_
_entity.id
_entity.type
_entity.pdbx_description
1 polymer ?
#
loop_
_entity_poly.entity_id
_entity_poly.type
_entity_poly.pdbx_seq_one_letter_code
_entity_poly.pdbx_strand_id
1 'polypeptide(L)'
;GHSTGGLVTRAYIQSDAYNEKYEGNKRLPAINRFIMLDVPNQGASKPWNPLHDDWGFDTSYKALSKFPKMAFLKLAQGETIHGPEYDIKAGALPDTEQVKYVRAEVDADGNLSGDTVRFINLFIPTMRTLLATYEFLDRGDGTLTSVNADENDRNWLALDLNGGTDPNSFAGHVGQAVTVFGDEVDTATSVLEERCFVLYCPDRFSILDGARDSDRFTGETYWTDIKNRELPDGTTEYGDDTVPYVSLAGQFVNDSRVIMSRWVESGLFGGGNTSDGVKHTEIVANPDVQRAILEFLGNDPTGIEISEDSQTTYSTLGTLWTLISDPVEAILIDANGKRLGYSRATGVLTEIPNSVYVGEEDGIGFIFGSVATPVRLEVV
;
A
#
# COMPACT_ATOMS: atom_id res chain seq x y z
N GLY A 1 -11.52 1.58 -10.25
CA GLY A 1 -10.85 1.52 -8.94
C GLY A 1 -9.42 1.08 -9.18
N HIS A 2 -8.45 1.76 -8.55
CA HIS A 2 -7.04 1.41 -8.63
C HIS A 2 -6.59 0.72 -7.35
N SER A 3 -5.69 -0.27 -7.45
CA SER A 3 -5.13 -0.99 -6.30
C SER A 3 -6.23 -1.50 -5.34
N THR A 4 -6.08 -1.29 -4.03
CA THR A 4 -7.09 -1.61 -3.00
C THR A 4 -8.49 -1.06 -3.31
N GLY A 5 -8.58 0.10 -3.98
CA GLY A 5 -9.88 0.69 -4.35
C GLY A 5 -10.69 -0.18 -5.32
N GLY A 6 -10.03 -1.03 -6.10
CA GLY A 6 -10.69 -2.07 -6.89
C GLY A 6 -11.36 -3.13 -6.02
N LEU A 7 -10.67 -3.63 -4.99
CA LEU A 7 -11.23 -4.60 -4.06
C LEU A 7 -12.43 -4.03 -3.29
N VAL A 8 -12.35 -2.78 -2.84
CA VAL A 8 -13.48 -2.09 -2.18
C VAL A 8 -14.70 -2.02 -3.11
N THR A 9 -14.48 -1.65 -4.38
CA THR A 9 -15.57 -1.58 -5.36
C THR A 9 -16.17 -2.97 -5.62
N ARG A 10 -15.32 -3.99 -5.72
CA ARG A 10 -15.74 -5.38 -5.93
C ARG A 10 -16.52 -5.94 -4.74
N ALA A 11 -16.11 -5.61 -3.51
CA ALA A 11 -16.86 -5.91 -2.29
C ALA A 11 -18.25 -5.28 -2.29
N TYR A 12 -18.37 -4.03 -2.73
CA TYR A 12 -19.68 -3.41 -2.90
C TYR A 12 -20.55 -4.17 -3.93
N ILE A 13 -20.01 -4.50 -5.12
CA ILE A 13 -20.74 -5.24 -6.17
C ILE A 13 -21.22 -6.60 -5.68
N GLN A 14 -20.42 -7.29 -4.87
CA GLN A 14 -20.72 -8.63 -4.37
C GLN A 14 -21.52 -8.63 -3.05
N SER A 15 -21.77 -7.47 -2.45
CA SER A 15 -22.56 -7.36 -1.22
C SER A 15 -24.07 -7.35 -1.47
N ASP A 16 -24.85 -7.74 -0.46
CA ASP A 16 -26.32 -7.65 -0.47
C ASP A 16 -26.83 -6.22 -0.70
N ALA A 17 -26.02 -5.23 -0.32
CA ALA A 17 -26.33 -3.81 -0.49
C ALA A 17 -26.30 -3.35 -1.97
N TYR A 18 -25.70 -4.13 -2.87
CA TYR A 18 -25.57 -3.73 -4.27
C TYR A 18 -26.93 -3.50 -4.94
N ASN A 19 -27.16 -2.26 -5.40
CA ASN A 19 -28.43 -1.85 -6.01
C ASN A 19 -29.66 -2.07 -5.08
N GLU A 20 -29.44 -2.22 -3.78
CA GLU A 20 -30.51 -2.43 -2.81
C GLU A 20 -31.32 -1.14 -2.61
N LYS A 21 -32.60 -1.28 -2.27
CA LYS A 21 -33.45 -0.12 -1.97
C LYS A 21 -33.10 0.46 -0.62
N TYR A 22 -33.01 1.79 -0.55
CA TYR A 22 -33.02 2.54 0.70
C TYR A 22 -34.07 3.65 0.61
N GLU A 23 -34.67 4.02 1.74
CA GLU A 23 -35.66 5.12 1.82
C GLU A 23 -36.71 5.15 0.68
N GLY A 24 -37.71 4.29 0.77
CA GLY A 24 -38.80 4.24 -0.21
C GLY A 24 -38.35 3.63 -1.54
N ASN A 25 -38.18 4.45 -2.57
CA ASN A 25 -37.85 4.02 -3.93
C ASN A 25 -36.41 4.35 -4.36
N LYS A 26 -35.58 4.95 -3.50
CA LYS A 26 -34.17 5.16 -3.82
C LYS A 26 -33.43 3.82 -3.80
N ARG A 27 -32.34 3.73 -4.55
CA ARG A 27 -31.48 2.53 -4.62
C ARG A 27 -30.03 2.95 -4.49
N LEU A 28 -29.24 2.11 -3.84
CA LEU A 28 -27.79 2.24 -3.85
C LEU A 28 -27.29 2.13 -5.31
N PRO A 29 -26.18 2.80 -5.68
CA PRO A 29 -25.78 2.90 -7.09
C PRO A 29 -25.46 1.54 -7.73
N ALA A 30 -26.08 1.24 -8.88
CA ALA A 30 -25.61 0.15 -9.72
C ALA A 30 -24.39 0.60 -10.54
N ILE A 31 -23.46 -0.29 -10.81
CA ILE A 31 -22.23 -0.01 -11.57
C ILE A 31 -22.43 -0.47 -13.02
N ASN A 32 -22.46 0.50 -13.94
CA ASN A 32 -22.55 0.20 -15.37
C ASN A 32 -21.22 -0.31 -15.92
N ARG A 33 -20.10 0.31 -15.54
CA ARG A 33 -18.75 -0.10 -15.97
C ARG A 33 -17.80 -0.12 -14.80
N PHE A 34 -17.18 -1.26 -14.59
CA PHE A 34 -16.18 -1.46 -13.56
C PHE A 34 -14.82 -1.68 -14.20
N ILE A 35 -13.98 -0.64 -14.13
CA ILE A 35 -12.59 -0.67 -14.61
C ILE A 35 -11.70 -0.84 -13.38
N MET A 36 -11.03 -1.99 -13.33
CA MET A 36 -9.99 -2.33 -12.36
C MET A 36 -8.65 -1.92 -12.96
N LEU A 37 -7.87 -1.15 -12.22
CA LEU A 37 -6.54 -0.73 -12.64
C LEU A 37 -5.56 -1.27 -11.60
N ASP A 38 -4.68 -2.19 -11.99
CA ASP A 38 -3.68 -2.79 -11.09
C ASP A 38 -4.24 -3.30 -9.75
N VAL A 39 -5.37 -4.00 -9.81
CA VAL A 39 -6.07 -4.46 -8.60
C VAL A 39 -5.49 -5.81 -8.15
N PRO A 40 -5.09 -5.97 -6.87
CA PRO A 40 -4.61 -7.23 -6.34
C PRO A 40 -5.77 -8.20 -6.08
N ASN A 41 -6.37 -8.73 -7.14
CA ASN A 41 -7.57 -9.58 -7.03
C ASN A 41 -7.33 -10.87 -6.25
N GLN A 42 -6.07 -11.30 -6.10
CA GLN A 42 -5.65 -12.40 -5.22
C GLN A 42 -4.64 -11.95 -4.15
N GLY A 43 -4.62 -10.66 -3.80
CA GLY A 43 -3.63 -10.08 -2.89
C GLY A 43 -2.22 -9.99 -3.47
N ALA A 44 -1.22 -9.68 -2.64
CA ALA A 44 0.19 -9.64 -2.99
C ALA A 44 1.03 -10.16 -1.82
N SER A 45 2.27 -10.56 -2.09
CA SER A 45 3.19 -11.05 -1.05
C SER A 45 3.80 -9.90 -0.22
N LYS A 46 4.03 -8.75 -0.86
CA LYS A 46 4.62 -7.53 -0.27
C LYS A 46 4.07 -7.11 1.10
N PRO A 47 2.74 -7.12 1.37
CA PRO A 47 2.17 -6.77 2.68
C PRO A 47 2.67 -7.61 3.86
N TRP A 48 3.28 -8.78 3.61
CA TRP A 48 3.81 -9.65 4.65
C TRP A 48 4.86 -8.96 5.52
N ASN A 49 5.81 -8.24 4.92
CA ASN A 49 6.90 -7.60 5.69
C ASN A 49 6.35 -6.48 6.62
N PRO A 50 5.51 -5.52 6.14
CA PRO A 50 4.88 -4.55 7.03
C PRO A 50 4.06 -5.16 8.18
N LEU A 51 3.35 -6.27 7.94
CA LEU A 51 2.60 -6.99 8.99
C LEU A 51 3.50 -7.52 10.11
N HIS A 52 4.78 -7.70 9.83
CA HIS A 52 5.81 -8.14 10.78
C HIS A 52 6.75 -7.01 11.20
N ASP A 53 6.30 -5.76 11.06
CA ASP A 53 7.06 -4.56 11.41
C ASP A 53 8.40 -4.42 10.67
N ASP A 54 8.40 -4.83 9.40
CA ASP A 54 9.55 -4.70 8.50
C ASP A 54 9.16 -3.92 7.24
N TRP A 55 9.49 -2.64 7.24
CA TRP A 55 9.08 -1.68 6.21
C TRP A 55 10.24 -1.32 5.28
N GLY A 56 11.36 -2.03 5.38
CA GLY A 56 12.66 -1.63 4.82
C GLY A 56 12.81 -1.79 3.31
N PHE A 57 12.02 -2.69 2.71
CA PHE A 57 12.23 -3.14 1.33
C PHE A 57 11.64 -2.21 0.27
N ASP A 58 10.57 -1.46 0.59
CA ASP A 58 9.87 -0.59 -0.35
C ASP A 58 9.75 0.82 0.20
N THR A 59 10.13 1.83 -0.60
CA THR A 59 10.14 3.22 -0.10
C THR A 59 8.73 3.76 0.17
N SER A 60 7.71 3.26 -0.54
CA SER A 60 6.31 3.59 -0.24
C SER A 60 5.89 3.06 1.14
N TYR A 61 6.36 1.87 1.53
CA TYR A 61 6.15 1.32 2.86
C TYR A 61 6.97 2.04 3.94
N LYS A 62 8.19 2.50 3.64
CA LYS A 62 8.93 3.38 4.57
C LYS A 62 8.18 4.68 4.86
N ALA A 63 7.51 5.25 3.86
CA ALA A 63 6.66 6.42 4.05
C ALA A 63 5.39 6.07 4.85
N LEU A 64 4.73 4.97 4.48
CA LEU A 64 3.51 4.49 5.15
C LEU A 64 3.75 4.18 6.63
N SER A 65 4.92 3.65 7.01
CA SER A 65 5.22 3.28 8.40
C SER A 65 5.26 4.46 9.36
N LYS A 66 5.33 5.70 8.85
CA LYS A 66 5.30 6.91 9.68
C LYS A 66 3.93 7.14 10.30
N PHE A 67 2.85 6.75 9.64
CA PHE A 67 1.49 6.82 10.20
C PHE A 67 1.30 5.91 11.43
N PRO A 68 1.54 4.58 11.38
CA PRO A 68 1.47 3.73 12.56
C PRO A 68 2.51 4.13 13.60
N LYS A 69 3.69 4.61 13.22
CA LYS A 69 4.67 5.11 14.19
C LYS A 69 4.12 6.25 15.06
N MET A 70 3.50 7.27 14.45
CA MET A 70 2.91 8.37 15.23
C MET A 70 1.81 7.88 16.16
N ALA A 71 0.91 7.02 15.66
CA ALA A 71 -0.16 6.47 16.48
C ALA A 71 0.39 5.60 17.63
N PHE A 72 1.47 4.84 17.40
CA PHE A 72 2.13 4.06 18.43
C PHE A 72 2.81 4.94 19.49
N LEU A 73 3.40 6.08 19.09
CA LEU A 73 3.95 7.06 20.02
C LEU A 73 2.86 7.65 20.94
N LYS A 74 1.74 8.09 20.37
CA LYS A 74 0.58 8.57 21.15
C LYS A 74 0.07 7.50 22.10
N LEU A 75 -0.04 6.26 21.63
CA LEU A 75 -0.41 5.11 22.46
C LEU A 75 0.57 4.93 23.64
N ALA A 76 1.88 4.97 23.38
CA ALA A 76 2.92 4.84 24.39
C ALA A 76 2.90 5.98 25.42
N GLN A 77 2.41 7.16 25.04
CA GLN A 77 2.18 8.31 25.92
C GLN A 77 0.87 8.22 26.73
N GLY A 78 0.11 7.14 26.58
CA GLY A 78 -1.13 6.87 27.31
C GLY A 78 -2.40 7.39 26.62
N GLU A 79 -2.30 7.85 25.37
CA GLU A 79 -3.47 8.20 24.59
C GLU A 79 -4.25 6.95 24.14
N THR A 80 -5.51 7.16 23.76
CA THR A 80 -6.35 6.14 23.15
C THR A 80 -6.45 6.39 21.65
N ILE A 81 -6.19 5.37 20.84
CA ILE A 81 -6.43 5.45 19.41
C ILE A 81 -7.86 5.00 19.13
N HIS A 82 -8.69 5.92 18.65
CA HIS A 82 -10.10 5.65 18.37
C HIS A 82 -10.28 5.04 16.97
N GLY A 83 -10.92 3.87 16.91
CA GLY A 83 -11.27 3.20 15.66
C GLY A 83 -12.79 3.07 15.49
N PRO A 84 -13.26 2.76 14.27
CA PRO A 84 -14.68 2.58 14.01
C PRO A 84 -15.28 1.34 14.68
N GLU A 85 -14.45 0.30 14.92
CA GLU A 85 -14.87 -0.97 15.53
C GLU A 85 -14.46 -1.08 16.99
N TYR A 86 -13.27 -0.59 17.33
CA TYR A 86 -12.70 -0.65 18.67
C TYR A 86 -11.68 0.47 18.89
N ASP A 87 -11.46 0.80 20.15
CA ASP A 87 -10.33 1.61 20.62
C ASP A 87 -9.08 0.73 20.82
N ILE A 88 -7.90 1.30 20.60
CA ILE A 88 -6.61 0.68 20.98
C ILE A 88 -6.04 1.46 22.17
N LYS A 89 -5.65 0.74 23.24
CA LYS A 89 -5.07 1.31 24.47
C LYS A 89 -3.77 0.64 24.86
N ALA A 90 -2.87 1.42 25.46
CA ALA A 90 -1.67 0.88 26.08
C ALA A 90 -2.04 0.02 27.29
N GLY A 91 -1.45 -1.17 27.41
CA GLY A 91 -1.61 -2.01 28.59
C GLY A 91 -1.42 -3.49 28.32
N ALA A 92 -1.68 -4.29 29.36
CA ALA A 92 -1.60 -5.75 29.33
C ALA A 92 -2.91 -6.41 29.78
N LEU A 93 -4.03 -5.68 29.70
CA LEU A 93 -5.35 -6.22 30.01
C LEU A 93 -5.85 -7.11 28.86
N PRO A 94 -6.75 -8.07 29.13
CA PRO A 94 -7.40 -8.83 28.07
C PRO A 94 -8.21 -7.93 27.14
N ASP A 95 -8.25 -8.30 25.86
CA ASP A 95 -9.10 -7.61 24.88
C ASP A 95 -10.59 -7.74 25.22
N THR A 96 -11.34 -6.74 24.81
CA THR A 96 -12.80 -6.75 24.79
C THR A 96 -13.29 -6.52 23.36
N GLU A 97 -14.60 -6.50 23.17
CA GLU A 97 -15.20 -6.13 21.88
C GLU A 97 -14.84 -4.68 21.49
N GLN A 98 -14.87 -3.75 22.44
CA GLN A 98 -14.71 -2.32 22.19
C GLN A 98 -13.29 -1.78 22.41
N VAL A 99 -12.42 -2.54 23.09
CA VAL A 99 -11.07 -2.10 23.44
C VAL A 99 -10.06 -3.23 23.23
N LYS A 100 -8.98 -2.93 22.50
CA LYS A 100 -7.84 -3.81 22.30
C LYS A 100 -6.62 -3.25 23.04
N TYR A 101 -5.91 -4.10 23.76
CA TYR A 101 -4.73 -3.70 24.50
C TYR A 101 -3.45 -4.11 23.77
N VAL A 102 -2.49 -3.19 23.75
CA VAL A 102 -1.16 -3.40 23.19
C VAL A 102 -0.11 -2.86 24.17
N ARG A 103 0.99 -3.58 24.32
CA ARG A 103 2.13 -3.06 25.07
C ARG A 103 2.82 -1.98 24.23
N ALA A 104 2.82 -0.75 24.70
CA ALA A 104 3.51 0.38 24.09
C ALA A 104 4.12 1.24 25.18
N GLU A 105 5.42 1.52 25.08
CA GLU A 105 6.21 2.22 26.09
C GLU A 105 7.14 3.22 25.39
N VAL A 106 7.34 4.39 26.02
CA VAL A 106 8.33 5.39 25.62
C VAL A 106 9.20 5.71 26.83
N ASP A 107 10.52 5.65 26.66
CA ASP A 107 11.45 5.98 27.74
C ASP A 107 11.73 7.49 27.86
N ALA A 108 12.54 7.88 28.85
CA ALA A 108 12.88 9.28 29.09
C ALA A 108 13.68 9.94 27.95
N ASP A 109 14.33 9.13 27.11
CA ASP A 109 15.11 9.56 25.96
C ASP A 109 14.25 9.58 24.67
N GLY A 110 12.97 9.20 24.76
CA GLY A 110 12.03 9.16 23.65
C GLY A 110 12.09 7.88 22.80
N ASN A 111 12.80 6.83 23.26
CA ASN A 111 12.85 5.56 22.54
C ASN A 111 11.56 4.78 22.75
N LEU A 112 10.99 4.30 21.65
CA LEU A 112 9.79 3.47 21.65
C LEU A 112 10.13 1.99 21.85
N SER A 113 9.26 1.28 22.57
CA SER A 113 9.30 -0.18 22.67
C SER A 113 7.90 -0.75 22.87
N GLY A 114 7.72 -2.03 22.55
CA GLY A 114 6.44 -2.72 22.74
C GLY A 114 6.12 -3.77 21.68
N ASP A 115 4.85 -4.15 21.59
CA ASP A 115 4.34 -5.17 20.67
C ASP A 115 3.84 -4.53 19.37
N THR A 116 4.80 -4.19 18.49
CA THR A 116 4.52 -3.46 17.25
C THR A 116 3.78 -4.29 16.23
N VAL A 117 4.08 -5.57 16.10
CA VAL A 117 3.38 -6.50 15.20
C VAL A 117 1.89 -6.54 15.54
N ARG A 118 1.55 -6.72 16.83
CA ARG A 118 0.16 -6.67 17.27
C ARG A 118 -0.47 -5.30 17.02
N PHE A 119 0.25 -4.22 17.30
CA PHE A 119 -0.25 -2.87 17.03
C PHE A 119 -0.60 -2.68 15.55
N ILE A 120 0.32 -3.01 14.64
CA ILE A 120 0.15 -2.84 13.20
C ILE A 120 -1.06 -3.63 12.70
N ASN A 121 -1.21 -4.87 13.17
CA ASN A 121 -2.34 -5.73 12.83
C ASN A 121 -3.70 -5.18 13.28
N LEU A 122 -3.74 -4.41 14.38
CA LEU A 122 -4.95 -3.74 14.87
C LEU A 122 -5.17 -2.37 14.21
N PHE A 123 -4.09 -1.63 13.96
CA PHE A 123 -4.17 -0.25 13.45
C PHE A 123 -4.38 -0.19 11.94
N ILE A 124 -3.82 -1.13 11.17
CA ILE A 124 -3.91 -1.17 9.70
C ILE A 124 -4.42 -2.55 9.25
N PRO A 125 -5.67 -2.92 9.58
CA PRO A 125 -6.22 -4.21 9.20
C PRO A 125 -6.24 -4.40 7.67
N THR A 126 -6.28 -3.31 6.90
CA THR A 126 -6.23 -3.34 5.44
C THR A 126 -4.96 -4.02 4.91
N MET A 127 -3.83 -3.97 5.61
CA MET A 127 -2.60 -4.63 5.16
C MET A 127 -2.80 -6.15 5.04
N ARG A 128 -3.54 -6.75 5.97
CA ARG A 128 -3.93 -8.17 5.90
C ARG A 128 -4.92 -8.45 4.77
N THR A 129 -5.82 -7.51 4.48
CA THR A 129 -6.76 -7.62 3.34
C THR A 129 -6.09 -7.50 1.97
N LEU A 130 -4.79 -7.18 1.93
CA LEU A 130 -3.98 -7.16 0.72
C LEU A 130 -3.06 -8.37 0.61
N LEU A 131 -2.99 -9.23 1.63
CA LEU A 131 -2.09 -10.37 1.62
C LEU A 131 -2.50 -11.41 0.56
N ALA A 132 -1.52 -12.05 -0.06
CA ALA A 132 -1.73 -13.02 -1.11
C ALA A 132 -2.60 -14.20 -0.67
N THR A 133 -3.55 -14.59 -1.52
CA THR A 133 -4.34 -15.81 -1.36
C THR A 133 -3.73 -17.02 -2.07
N TYR A 134 -2.67 -16.83 -2.86
CA TYR A 134 -1.89 -17.89 -3.47
C TYR A 134 -0.73 -18.33 -2.54
N GLU A 135 0.03 -19.36 -2.92
CA GLU A 135 1.20 -19.81 -2.17
C GLU A 135 2.38 -18.84 -2.41
N PHE A 136 2.82 -18.16 -1.36
CA PHE A 136 3.84 -17.10 -1.47
C PHE A 136 4.94 -17.17 -0.42
N LEU A 137 4.75 -17.88 0.69
CA LEU A 137 5.70 -17.91 1.80
C LEU A 137 6.62 -19.14 1.69
N ASP A 138 7.91 -18.90 1.49
CA ASP A 138 8.98 -19.90 1.58
C ASP A 138 9.57 -19.87 3.00
N ARG A 139 9.59 -21.00 3.70
CA ARG A 139 10.17 -21.10 5.06
C ARG A 139 11.64 -21.53 5.06
N GLY A 140 12.32 -21.36 3.93
CA GLY A 140 13.73 -21.73 3.73
C GLY A 140 13.94 -23.14 3.16
N ASP A 141 12.89 -23.81 2.70
CA ASP A 141 12.94 -25.14 2.09
C ASP A 141 12.69 -25.15 0.57
N GLY A 142 12.43 -23.97 -0.02
CA GLY A 142 12.15 -23.82 -1.45
C GLY A 142 10.69 -24.06 -1.82
N THR A 143 9.84 -24.47 -0.87
CA THR A 143 8.43 -24.75 -1.08
C THR A 143 7.60 -23.56 -0.64
N LEU A 144 6.79 -23.03 -1.55
CA LEU A 144 5.84 -21.99 -1.20
C LEU A 144 4.63 -22.57 -0.49
N THR A 145 4.18 -21.87 0.53
CA THR A 145 2.96 -22.18 1.25
C THR A 145 2.06 -20.95 1.30
N SER A 146 0.76 -21.20 1.42
CA SER A 146 -0.21 -20.16 1.73
C SER A 146 -0.40 -20.02 3.24
N VAL A 147 -0.72 -18.82 3.69
CA VAL A 147 -1.09 -18.54 5.09
C VAL A 147 -2.60 -18.53 5.33
N ASN A 148 -3.41 -18.83 4.30
CA ASN A 148 -4.88 -18.73 4.37
C ASN A 148 -5.55 -19.67 5.38
N ALA A 149 -4.84 -20.69 5.85
CA ALA A 149 -5.33 -21.58 6.91
C ALA A 149 -5.22 -20.95 8.31
N ASP A 150 -4.36 -19.94 8.49
CA ASP A 150 -4.20 -19.22 9.75
C ASP A 150 -5.18 -18.04 9.81
N GLU A 151 -6.05 -18.01 10.82
CA GLU A 151 -7.05 -16.95 10.96
C GLU A 151 -6.42 -15.58 11.26
N ASN A 152 -5.20 -15.58 11.80
CA ASN A 152 -4.46 -14.38 12.14
C ASN A 152 -3.79 -13.74 10.93
N ASP A 153 -3.49 -14.51 9.88
CA ASP A 153 -2.77 -14.01 8.71
C ASP A 153 -3.63 -13.97 7.45
N ARG A 154 -4.68 -14.79 7.35
CA ARG A 154 -5.46 -14.93 6.12
C ARG A 154 -6.10 -13.63 5.64
N ASN A 155 -6.11 -13.46 4.33
CA ASN A 155 -6.83 -12.40 3.66
C ASN A 155 -8.32 -12.74 3.56
N TRP A 156 -9.08 -12.39 4.59
CA TRP A 156 -10.52 -12.63 4.63
C TRP A 156 -11.29 -12.00 3.47
N LEU A 157 -10.93 -10.78 3.08
CA LEU A 157 -11.62 -10.06 2.02
C LEU A 157 -11.44 -10.76 0.67
N ALA A 158 -10.21 -11.00 0.24
CA ALA A 158 -9.97 -11.63 -1.06
C ALA A 158 -10.49 -13.08 -1.09
N LEU A 159 -10.40 -13.82 0.01
CA LEU A 159 -10.99 -15.16 0.11
C LEU A 159 -12.51 -15.15 -0.06
N ASP A 160 -13.20 -14.15 0.49
CA ASP A 160 -14.65 -13.98 0.31
C ASP A 160 -14.99 -13.54 -1.12
N LEU A 161 -14.29 -12.52 -1.64
CA LEU A 161 -14.49 -12.02 -3.00
C LEU A 161 -14.25 -13.09 -4.08
N ASN A 162 -13.28 -13.98 -3.85
CA ASN A 162 -12.92 -15.07 -4.75
C ASN A 162 -13.56 -16.40 -4.34
N GLY A 163 -14.47 -16.38 -3.37
CA GLY A 163 -15.15 -17.56 -2.87
C GLY A 163 -16.23 -18.07 -3.83
N GLY A 164 -16.87 -19.18 -3.42
CA GLY A 164 -17.97 -19.78 -4.16
C GLY A 164 -17.56 -20.61 -5.38
N THR A 165 -18.55 -20.98 -6.20
CA THR A 165 -18.34 -21.79 -7.41
C THR A 165 -17.82 -20.96 -8.59
N ASP A 166 -17.96 -19.64 -8.53
CA ASP A 166 -17.60 -18.70 -9.59
C ASP A 166 -16.98 -17.43 -8.97
N PRO A 167 -15.64 -17.36 -8.85
CA PRO A 167 -14.94 -16.20 -8.26
C PRO A 167 -15.16 -14.91 -9.06
N ASN A 168 -15.53 -15.01 -10.34
CA ASN A 168 -15.70 -13.89 -11.25
C ASN A 168 -17.18 -13.52 -11.46
N SER A 169 -18.09 -14.06 -10.64
CA SER A 169 -19.53 -13.80 -10.71
C SER A 169 -19.90 -12.31 -10.68
N PHE A 170 -19.08 -11.47 -10.03
CA PHE A 170 -19.25 -10.01 -10.01
C PHE A 170 -19.32 -9.39 -11.41
N ALA A 171 -18.64 -9.98 -12.41
CA ALA A 171 -18.66 -9.49 -13.78
C ALA A 171 -20.06 -9.60 -14.40
N GLY A 172 -20.90 -10.52 -13.93
CA GLY A 172 -22.31 -10.63 -14.32
C GLY A 172 -23.25 -9.62 -13.65
N HIS A 173 -22.78 -8.90 -12.62
CA HIS A 173 -23.55 -7.89 -11.89
C HIS A 173 -23.35 -6.46 -12.43
N VAL A 174 -22.38 -6.27 -13.32
CA VAL A 174 -22.07 -4.98 -13.95
C VAL A 174 -22.31 -5.04 -15.45
N GLY A 175 -22.47 -3.88 -16.09
CA GLY A 175 -22.64 -3.82 -17.55
C GLY A 175 -21.36 -4.21 -18.31
N GLN A 176 -20.19 -3.89 -17.76
CA GLN A 176 -18.88 -4.29 -18.29
C GLN A 176 -17.85 -4.31 -17.17
N ALA A 177 -17.03 -5.38 -17.13
CA ALA A 177 -15.84 -5.47 -16.29
C ALA A 177 -14.58 -5.40 -17.18
N VAL A 178 -13.62 -4.57 -16.79
CA VAL A 178 -12.32 -4.44 -17.46
C VAL A 178 -11.23 -4.54 -16.40
N THR A 179 -10.20 -5.32 -16.65
CA THR A 179 -8.93 -5.24 -15.90
C THR A 179 -7.87 -4.62 -16.78
N VAL A 180 -7.29 -3.54 -16.30
CA VAL A 180 -6.23 -2.77 -16.94
C VAL A 180 -4.98 -2.97 -16.09
N PHE A 181 -3.90 -3.46 -16.69
CA PHE A 181 -2.72 -3.84 -15.93
C PHE A 181 -1.42 -3.79 -16.73
N GLY A 182 -0.31 -3.54 -16.04
CA GLY A 182 1.05 -3.77 -16.51
C GLY A 182 1.63 -5.06 -15.92
N ASP A 183 2.49 -5.78 -16.64
CA ASP A 183 3.02 -7.07 -16.18
C ASP A 183 4.45 -7.39 -16.65
N GLU A 184 5.28 -6.38 -16.87
CA GLU A 184 6.68 -6.56 -17.29
C GLU A 184 7.70 -6.05 -16.28
N VAL A 185 7.23 -5.66 -15.09
CA VAL A 185 8.06 -5.04 -14.07
C VAL A 185 8.42 -6.08 -13.02
N ASP A 186 9.68 -6.04 -12.57
CA ASP A 186 10.20 -6.88 -11.51
C ASP A 186 9.37 -6.75 -10.24
N THR A 187 8.57 -7.76 -9.95
CA THR A 187 7.56 -7.74 -8.88
C THR A 187 7.85 -8.84 -7.89
N ALA A 188 7.69 -8.55 -6.60
CA ALA A 188 7.79 -9.56 -5.58
C ALA A 188 6.58 -10.50 -5.70
N THR A 189 6.83 -11.78 -5.89
CA THR A 189 5.77 -12.80 -6.02
C THR A 189 5.71 -13.67 -4.77
N SER A 190 6.84 -13.84 -4.10
CA SER A 190 6.98 -14.62 -2.87
C SER A 190 7.85 -13.90 -1.84
N VAL A 191 7.87 -14.44 -0.64
CA VAL A 191 8.71 -13.99 0.47
C VAL A 191 9.48 -15.18 1.02
N LEU A 192 10.77 -15.00 1.26
CA LEU A 192 11.65 -15.98 1.90
C LEU A 192 11.85 -15.64 3.37
N GLU A 193 11.46 -16.56 4.27
CA GLU A 193 11.82 -16.51 5.68
C GLU A 193 13.31 -16.86 5.84
N GLU A 194 14.03 -15.94 6.47
CA GLU A 194 15.44 -16.08 6.77
C GLU A 194 15.70 -15.87 8.26
N ARG A 195 16.87 -16.31 8.72
CA ARG A 195 17.34 -16.04 10.08
C ARG A 195 18.64 -15.26 10.03
N CYS A 196 18.71 -14.20 10.82
CA CYS A 196 19.90 -13.39 10.96
C CYS A 196 21.05 -14.21 11.55
N PHE A 197 22.19 -14.27 10.84
CA PHE A 197 23.43 -14.92 11.29
C PHE A 197 24.50 -13.88 11.67
N VAL A 198 25.34 -14.22 12.66
CA VAL A 198 26.28 -13.34 13.41
C VAL A 198 27.13 -12.36 12.57
N LEU A 199 27.39 -12.64 11.30
CA LEU A 199 28.37 -11.90 10.49
C LEU A 199 27.78 -10.82 9.57
N TYR A 200 26.49 -10.91 9.21
CA TYR A 200 25.82 -9.92 8.37
C TYR A 200 24.31 -10.15 8.38
N CYS A 201 23.55 -9.13 8.74
CA CYS A 201 22.10 -9.13 8.61
C CYS A 201 21.68 -7.82 7.94
N PRO A 202 20.73 -7.87 6.99
CA PRO A 202 20.21 -6.64 6.41
C PRO A 202 19.52 -5.83 7.49
N ASP A 203 19.66 -4.51 7.43
CA ASP A 203 19.03 -3.62 8.39
C ASP A 203 17.50 -3.82 8.39
N ARG A 204 16.88 -3.56 9.55
CA ARG A 204 15.43 -3.53 9.71
C ARG A 204 14.97 -2.08 9.69
N PHE A 205 13.79 -1.86 9.12
CA PHE A 205 13.07 -0.60 9.27
C PHE A 205 11.77 -0.86 10.00
N SER A 206 11.77 -0.71 11.32
CA SER A 206 10.60 -0.87 12.20
C SER A 206 9.97 0.49 12.53
N ILE A 207 8.71 0.50 12.97
CA ILE A 207 8.09 1.72 13.52
C ILE A 207 8.75 2.19 14.82
N LEU A 208 9.52 1.32 15.50
CA LEU A 208 10.34 1.69 16.67
C LEU A 208 11.57 2.49 16.25
N ASP A 209 12.06 2.28 15.02
CA ASP A 209 13.31 2.84 14.57
C ASP A 209 13.16 4.33 14.28
N GLY A 210 14.20 5.10 14.63
CA GLY A 210 14.27 6.55 14.45
C GLY A 210 14.37 6.97 12.99
N ALA A 211 15.37 7.80 12.68
CA ALA A 211 15.73 8.16 11.30
C ALA A 211 16.77 7.22 10.69
N ARG A 212 17.17 6.18 11.42
CA ARG A 212 18.19 5.20 11.02
C ARG A 212 17.62 3.81 11.14
N ASP A 213 17.96 2.97 10.17
CA ASP A 213 17.64 1.55 10.16
C ASP A 213 18.32 0.91 11.39
N SER A 214 17.67 -0.06 12.03
CA SER A 214 18.23 -0.79 13.16
C SER A 214 18.89 -2.07 12.70
N ASP A 215 20.02 -2.41 13.32
CA ASP A 215 20.66 -3.71 13.11
C ASP A 215 19.73 -4.81 13.64
N ARG A 216 19.53 -5.86 12.83
CA ARG A 216 18.85 -7.08 13.32
C ARG A 216 19.71 -7.82 14.33
N PHE A 217 19.06 -8.42 15.31
CA PHE A 217 19.76 -9.24 16.29
C PHE A 217 20.05 -10.64 15.72
N THR A 218 21.18 -11.23 16.10
CA THR A 218 21.48 -12.63 15.75
C THR A 218 20.33 -13.55 16.19
N GLY A 219 19.84 -14.36 15.25
CA GLY A 219 18.74 -15.31 15.46
C GLY A 219 17.35 -14.73 15.21
N GLU A 220 17.22 -13.41 14.98
CA GLU A 220 15.98 -12.77 14.56
C GLU A 220 15.53 -13.32 13.19
N THR A 221 14.24 -13.62 13.07
CA THR A 221 13.63 -13.98 11.79
C THR A 221 13.35 -12.72 11.00
N TYR A 222 13.68 -12.74 9.71
CA TYR A 222 13.32 -11.69 8.77
C TYR A 222 12.82 -12.30 7.47
N TRP A 223 12.35 -11.44 6.59
CA TRP A 223 11.71 -11.85 5.36
C TRP A 223 12.27 -11.06 4.20
N THR A 224 12.62 -11.75 3.11
CA THR A 224 13.13 -11.12 1.89
C THR A 224 12.14 -11.30 0.77
N ASP A 225 11.76 -10.18 0.14
CA ASP A 225 10.95 -10.20 -1.07
C ASP A 225 11.73 -10.87 -2.21
N ILE A 226 11.16 -11.92 -2.77
CA ILE A 226 11.73 -12.60 -3.95
C ILE A 226 11.02 -12.06 -5.18
N LYS A 227 11.76 -11.29 -5.98
CA LYS A 227 11.35 -10.83 -7.31
C LYS A 227 11.77 -11.82 -8.39
N ASN A 228 11.07 -11.79 -9.53
CA ASN A 228 11.46 -12.52 -10.74
C ASN A 228 11.65 -14.02 -10.51
N ARG A 229 10.75 -14.64 -9.75
CA ARG A 229 10.83 -16.08 -9.52
C ARG A 229 10.70 -16.83 -10.84
N GLU A 230 11.65 -17.71 -11.11
CA GLU A 230 11.56 -18.68 -12.19
C GLU A 230 10.51 -19.74 -11.81
N LEU A 231 9.48 -19.87 -12.63
CA LEU A 231 8.45 -20.88 -12.51
C LEU A 231 8.97 -22.23 -13.02
N PRO A 232 8.35 -23.37 -12.63
CA PRO A 232 8.81 -24.69 -13.06
C PRO A 232 8.86 -24.92 -14.58
N ASP A 233 8.17 -24.10 -15.36
CA ASP A 233 8.18 -24.13 -16.83
C ASP A 233 9.30 -23.27 -17.45
N GLY A 234 10.16 -22.67 -16.62
CA GLY A 234 11.28 -21.81 -17.03
C GLY A 234 10.86 -20.38 -17.36
N THR A 235 9.60 -20.00 -17.12
CA THR A 235 9.16 -18.60 -17.27
C THR A 235 9.41 -17.80 -16.00
N THR A 236 9.54 -16.49 -16.12
CA THR A 236 9.66 -15.59 -14.97
C THR A 236 8.30 -14.96 -14.68
N GLU A 237 7.91 -14.94 -13.42
CA GLU A 237 6.70 -14.23 -13.01
C GLU A 237 6.99 -12.73 -12.82
N TYR A 238 6.20 -11.91 -13.50
CA TYR A 238 6.29 -10.45 -13.49
C TYR A 238 4.99 -9.83 -12.93
N GLY A 239 4.95 -8.51 -12.84
CA GLY A 239 3.79 -7.73 -12.41
C GLY A 239 4.00 -6.24 -12.66
N ASP A 240 3.42 -5.41 -11.80
CA ASP A 240 3.47 -3.94 -11.90
C ASP A 240 4.46 -3.28 -10.90
N ASP A 241 5.43 -4.03 -10.38
CA ASP A 241 6.31 -3.76 -9.21
C ASP A 241 5.64 -3.99 -7.86
N THR A 242 4.31 -3.97 -7.75
CA THR A 242 3.57 -4.11 -6.46
C THR A 242 2.75 -5.39 -6.39
N VAL A 243 2.01 -5.69 -7.45
CA VAL A 243 1.04 -6.76 -7.56
C VAL A 243 1.50 -7.70 -8.69
N PRO A 244 1.67 -9.00 -8.41
CA PRO A 244 2.10 -9.94 -9.44
C PRO A 244 0.98 -10.28 -10.43
N TYR A 245 1.35 -10.71 -11.62
CA TYR A 245 0.44 -11.05 -12.71
C TYR A 245 -0.67 -12.03 -12.29
N VAL A 246 -0.35 -13.03 -11.47
CA VAL A 246 -1.33 -14.00 -10.94
C VAL A 246 -2.51 -13.32 -10.23
N SER A 247 -2.25 -12.16 -9.61
CA SER A 247 -3.24 -11.38 -8.87
C SER A 247 -3.86 -10.24 -9.68
N LEU A 248 -3.11 -9.64 -10.62
CA LEU A 248 -3.63 -8.61 -11.54
C LEU A 248 -4.68 -9.15 -12.51
N ALA A 249 -4.34 -10.30 -13.10
CA ALA A 249 -4.99 -10.81 -14.31
C ALA A 249 -5.25 -12.31 -14.24
N GLY A 250 -4.42 -13.06 -13.51
CA GLY A 250 -4.42 -14.53 -13.50
C GLY A 250 -5.80 -15.16 -13.30
N GLN A 251 -6.61 -14.65 -12.36
CA GLN A 251 -7.95 -15.19 -12.11
C GLN A 251 -8.95 -14.98 -13.26
N PHE A 252 -8.70 -13.99 -14.11
CA PHE A 252 -9.59 -13.61 -15.21
C PHE A 252 -9.19 -14.25 -16.54
N VAL A 253 -8.04 -14.93 -16.58
CA VAL A 253 -7.59 -15.62 -17.78
C VAL A 253 -8.65 -16.66 -18.18
N ASN A 254 -9.12 -16.54 -19.42
CA ASN A 254 -10.22 -17.33 -20.01
C ASN A 254 -11.64 -16.97 -19.54
N ASP A 255 -11.83 -15.95 -18.70
CA ASP A 255 -13.17 -15.46 -18.37
C ASP A 255 -13.62 -14.38 -19.37
N SER A 256 -14.46 -14.79 -20.31
CA SER A 256 -14.98 -13.88 -21.35
C SER A 256 -15.79 -12.69 -20.84
N ARG A 257 -16.18 -12.66 -19.56
CA ARG A 257 -16.94 -11.55 -18.95
C ARG A 257 -16.05 -10.38 -18.55
N VAL A 258 -14.74 -10.61 -18.43
CA VAL A 258 -13.76 -9.58 -18.03
C VAL A 258 -12.87 -9.27 -19.23
N ILE A 259 -12.87 -8.01 -19.65
CA ILE A 259 -12.00 -7.54 -20.73
C ILE A 259 -10.60 -7.33 -20.16
N MET A 260 -9.61 -7.97 -20.77
CA MET A 260 -8.20 -7.83 -20.42
C MET A 260 -7.58 -6.70 -21.25
N SER A 261 -7.09 -5.65 -20.58
CA SER A 261 -6.38 -4.52 -21.19
C SER A 261 -4.96 -4.48 -20.64
N ARG A 262 -4.07 -5.26 -21.27
CA ARG A 262 -2.66 -5.36 -20.90
C ARG A 262 -1.86 -4.20 -21.50
N TRP A 263 -0.97 -3.62 -20.70
CA TRP A 263 -0.09 -2.52 -21.09
C TRP A 263 1.37 -2.88 -20.88
N VAL A 264 2.18 -2.48 -21.86
CA VAL A 264 3.62 -2.78 -21.96
C VAL A 264 4.29 -1.50 -22.46
N GLU A 265 5.20 -0.95 -21.67
CA GLU A 265 6.09 0.14 -22.00
C GLU A 265 6.99 -0.21 -23.18
N SER A 266 7.14 0.74 -24.09
CA SER A 266 8.00 0.58 -25.26
C SER A 266 9.46 0.64 -24.86
N GLY A 267 10.08 -0.53 -24.71
CA GLY A 267 11.53 -0.61 -24.51
C GLY A 267 12.34 -0.07 -25.70
N LEU A 268 13.66 0.05 -25.49
CA LEU A 268 14.65 0.58 -26.46
C LEU A 268 14.58 0.00 -27.88
N PHE A 269 14.03 -1.21 -28.03
CA PHE A 269 13.96 -1.92 -29.32
C PHE A 269 12.55 -1.96 -29.94
N GLY A 270 11.56 -1.30 -29.32
CA GLY A 270 10.17 -1.29 -29.78
C GLY A 270 9.45 -2.62 -29.51
N GLY A 271 8.24 -2.57 -28.97
CA GLY A 271 7.48 -3.77 -28.62
C GLY A 271 6.32 -3.54 -27.65
N GLY A 272 6.33 -2.41 -26.94
CA GLY A 272 5.25 -1.97 -26.09
C GLY A 272 4.08 -1.33 -26.86
N ASN A 273 2.97 -1.14 -26.17
CA ASN A 273 1.77 -0.45 -26.65
C ASN A 273 1.58 0.94 -26.02
N THR A 274 2.54 1.40 -25.21
CA THR A 274 2.62 2.75 -24.64
C THR A 274 4.08 3.22 -24.63
N SER A 275 4.33 4.53 -24.66
CA SER A 275 5.66 5.10 -24.41
C SER A 275 5.94 5.44 -22.95
N ASP A 276 4.90 5.52 -22.13
CA ASP A 276 5.00 5.89 -20.71
C ASP A 276 4.92 4.67 -19.79
N GLY A 277 5.35 4.87 -18.55
CA GLY A 277 5.48 3.82 -17.54
C GLY A 277 4.17 3.10 -17.23
N VAL A 278 4.29 1.80 -16.95
CA VAL A 278 3.18 0.87 -16.66
C VAL A 278 3.29 0.22 -15.28
N LYS A 279 4.15 0.76 -14.41
CA LYS A 279 4.22 0.33 -13.00
C LYS A 279 2.94 0.69 -12.26
N HIS A 280 2.74 0.08 -11.10
CA HIS A 280 1.56 0.20 -10.25
C HIS A 280 1.09 1.64 -10.07
N THR A 281 2.02 2.57 -9.85
CA THR A 281 1.72 3.98 -9.63
C THR A 281 1.87 4.86 -10.88
N GLU A 282 2.50 4.34 -11.93
CA GLU A 282 2.75 5.06 -13.19
C GLU A 282 1.57 4.87 -14.16
N ILE A 283 0.93 3.70 -14.15
CA ILE A 283 -0.18 3.35 -15.07
C ILE A 283 -1.37 4.32 -14.97
N VAL A 284 -1.61 4.88 -13.77
CA VAL A 284 -2.73 5.80 -13.52
C VAL A 284 -2.52 7.16 -14.19
N ALA A 285 -1.25 7.53 -14.42
CA ALA A 285 -0.84 8.78 -15.06
C ALA A 285 -0.52 8.60 -16.55
N ASN A 286 -0.45 7.35 -17.02
CA ASN A 286 -0.14 7.02 -18.41
C ASN A 286 -1.26 7.51 -19.36
N PRO A 287 -0.97 8.45 -20.28
CA PRO A 287 -1.98 9.01 -21.18
C PRO A 287 -2.62 7.99 -22.10
N ASP A 288 -1.88 6.99 -22.58
CA ASP A 288 -2.44 5.95 -23.46
C ASP A 288 -3.43 5.06 -22.71
N VAL A 289 -3.10 4.70 -21.46
CA VAL A 289 -4.01 3.97 -20.55
C VAL A 289 -5.26 4.81 -20.27
N GLN A 290 -5.10 6.10 -19.98
CA GLN A 290 -6.22 7.01 -19.74
C GLN A 290 -7.13 7.15 -20.97
N ARG A 291 -6.58 7.20 -22.19
CA ARG A 291 -7.38 7.17 -23.44
C ARG A 291 -8.21 5.90 -23.53
N ALA A 292 -7.60 4.74 -23.29
CA ALA A 292 -8.34 3.48 -23.31
C ALA A 292 -9.42 3.41 -22.22
N ILE A 293 -9.16 3.95 -21.03
CA ILE A 293 -10.19 4.07 -19.98
C ILE A 293 -11.37 4.92 -20.47
N LEU A 294 -11.10 6.04 -21.14
CA LEU A 294 -12.17 6.88 -21.73
C LEU A 294 -12.98 6.12 -22.79
N GLU A 295 -12.31 5.32 -23.64
CA GLU A 295 -12.97 4.45 -24.62
C GLU A 295 -13.85 3.39 -23.94
N PHE A 296 -13.35 2.73 -22.90
CA PHE A 296 -14.15 1.78 -22.13
C PHE A 296 -15.36 2.46 -21.49
N LEU A 297 -15.22 3.70 -21.03
CA LEU A 297 -16.32 4.53 -20.54
C LEU A 297 -17.32 4.95 -21.65
N GLY A 298 -17.00 4.71 -22.92
CA GLY A 298 -17.83 5.03 -24.08
C GLY A 298 -17.63 6.45 -24.63
N ASN A 299 -16.51 7.08 -24.30
CA ASN A 299 -16.12 8.38 -24.85
C ASN A 299 -15.18 8.19 -26.05
N ASP A 300 -15.19 9.15 -26.97
CA ASP A 300 -14.18 9.23 -28.03
C ASP A 300 -12.96 10.00 -27.48
N PRO A 301 -11.79 9.36 -27.29
CA PRO A 301 -10.60 10.04 -26.80
C PRO A 301 -9.99 10.96 -27.86
N THR A 302 -10.45 10.91 -29.13
CA THR A 302 -9.90 11.71 -30.22
C THR A 302 -10.06 13.21 -29.92
N GLY A 303 -8.92 13.90 -29.80
CA GLY A 303 -8.90 15.34 -29.54
C GLY A 303 -9.15 15.74 -28.08
N ILE A 304 -9.20 14.78 -27.14
CA ILE A 304 -9.13 15.07 -25.71
C ILE A 304 -7.66 15.28 -25.33
N GLU A 305 -7.36 16.46 -24.78
CA GLU A 305 -6.07 16.74 -24.17
C GLU A 305 -6.06 16.11 -22.78
N ILE A 306 -5.12 15.19 -22.56
CA ILE A 306 -4.89 14.55 -21.27
C ILE A 306 -3.81 15.35 -20.57
N SER A 307 -4.06 15.71 -19.30
CA SER A 307 -3.08 16.45 -18.50
C SER A 307 -1.86 15.57 -18.21
N GLU A 308 -0.69 15.99 -18.70
CA GLU A 308 0.60 15.33 -18.45
C GLU A 308 1.34 15.95 -17.24
N ASP A 309 0.91 17.13 -16.76
CA ASP A 309 1.69 18.00 -15.86
C ASP A 309 1.63 17.66 -14.35
N SER A 310 0.85 16.66 -13.92
CA SER A 310 0.66 16.35 -12.49
C SER A 310 1.40 15.10 -12.01
N GLN A 311 2.24 14.49 -12.84
CA GLN A 311 2.93 13.26 -12.49
C GLN A 311 4.21 13.56 -11.69
N THR A 312 4.18 13.32 -10.38
CA THR A 312 5.40 13.16 -9.60
C THR A 312 5.80 11.69 -9.67
N THR A 313 6.62 11.31 -10.65
CA THR A 313 7.14 9.93 -10.74
C THR A 313 7.95 9.58 -9.50
N TYR A 314 7.73 8.38 -8.96
CA TYR A 314 8.32 7.84 -7.72
C TYR A 314 9.85 7.72 -7.71
N SER A 315 10.54 8.04 -8.82
CA SER A 315 12.00 8.11 -8.91
C SER A 315 12.64 9.11 -7.93
N THR A 316 11.87 10.03 -7.34
CA THR A 316 12.32 10.98 -6.31
C THR A 316 12.26 10.48 -4.86
N LEU A 317 11.69 9.29 -4.61
CA LEU A 317 11.66 8.70 -3.26
C LEU A 317 13.04 8.24 -2.76
N GLY A 318 14.04 8.14 -3.64
CA GLY A 318 15.43 7.86 -3.24
C GLY A 318 16.00 8.88 -2.24
N THR A 319 15.38 10.06 -2.11
CA THR A 319 15.62 11.03 -1.04
C THR A 319 14.29 11.46 -0.41
N LEU A 320 13.70 10.60 0.41
CA LEU A 320 12.52 10.94 1.23
C LEU A 320 12.96 11.64 2.52
N TRP A 321 12.53 12.88 2.71
CA TRP A 321 12.63 13.57 4.00
C TRP A 321 11.27 13.52 4.69
N THR A 322 11.26 13.15 5.97
CA THR A 322 10.05 13.13 6.80
C THR A 322 10.24 14.05 8.00
N LEU A 323 9.29 14.97 8.19
CA LEU A 323 9.13 15.75 9.41
C LEU A 323 7.88 15.25 10.15
N ILE A 324 8.02 14.87 11.40
CA ILE A 324 6.91 14.54 12.30
C ILE A 324 6.81 15.65 13.34
N SER A 325 5.64 16.28 13.44
CA SER A 325 5.28 17.29 14.43
C SER A 325 4.25 16.66 15.36
N ASP A 326 4.55 16.51 16.65
CA ASP A 326 3.62 15.97 17.65
C ASP A 326 4.02 16.40 19.07
N PRO A 327 3.27 17.26 19.78
CA PRO A 327 2.29 18.27 19.33
C PRO A 327 2.98 19.64 19.09
N VAL A 328 4.28 19.60 18.82
CA VAL A 328 5.16 20.78 18.80
C VAL A 328 5.07 21.44 17.43
N GLU A 329 4.53 22.65 17.35
CA GLU A 329 4.49 23.45 16.12
C GLU A 329 5.90 23.53 15.50
N ALA A 330 6.07 22.87 14.36
CA ALA A 330 7.38 22.70 13.73
C ALA A 330 7.33 23.11 12.27
N ILE A 331 8.30 23.93 11.87
CA ILE A 331 8.48 24.39 10.49
C ILE A 331 9.90 24.04 10.04
N LEU A 332 10.02 23.17 9.06
CA LEU A 332 11.26 22.93 8.33
C LEU A 332 11.44 24.03 7.29
N ILE A 333 12.63 24.64 7.25
CA ILE A 333 12.96 25.74 6.34
C ILE A 333 14.19 25.37 5.52
N ASP A 334 14.07 25.45 4.19
CA ASP A 334 15.17 25.19 3.24
C ASP A 334 16.13 26.40 3.13
N ALA A 335 17.22 26.24 2.39
CA ALA A 335 18.21 27.30 2.19
C ALA A 335 17.69 28.55 1.45
N ASN A 336 16.55 28.44 0.77
CA ASN A 336 15.87 29.53 0.08
C ASN A 336 14.78 30.19 0.94
N GLY A 337 14.60 29.74 2.18
CA GLY A 337 13.56 30.23 3.09
C GLY A 337 12.18 29.63 2.84
N LYS A 338 12.06 28.58 2.03
CA LYS A 338 10.79 27.88 1.80
C LYS A 338 10.48 26.95 2.96
N ARG A 339 9.21 26.88 3.34
CA ARG A 339 8.74 26.23 4.57
C ARG A 339 7.89 24.99 4.32
N LEU A 340 8.04 23.98 5.17
CA LEU A 340 7.15 22.84 5.28
C LEU A 340 6.83 22.60 6.76
N GLY A 341 5.55 22.56 7.13
CA GLY A 341 5.17 22.35 8.52
C GLY A 341 3.80 22.90 8.87
N TYR A 342 3.55 23.06 10.16
CA TYR A 342 2.33 23.68 10.69
C TYR A 342 2.68 24.58 11.88
N SER A 343 1.96 25.70 11.97
CA SER A 343 1.86 26.50 13.19
C SER A 343 0.43 27.04 13.30
N ARG A 344 -0.05 27.35 14.51
CA ARG A 344 -1.38 27.97 14.67
C ARG A 344 -1.45 29.35 14.03
N ALA A 345 -0.33 30.04 13.94
CA ALA A 345 -0.24 31.36 13.33
C ALA A 345 -0.36 31.32 11.80
N THR A 346 0.17 30.28 11.16
CA THR A 346 0.25 30.18 9.69
C THR A 346 -0.67 29.15 9.07
N GLY A 347 -1.19 28.21 9.87
CA GLY A 347 -1.74 26.96 9.35
C GLY A 347 -0.66 26.09 8.69
N VAL A 348 -1.11 25.19 7.82
CA VAL A 348 -0.25 24.28 7.03
C VAL A 348 0.56 25.06 5.99
N LEU A 349 1.87 24.78 5.91
CA LEU A 349 2.81 25.33 4.94
C LEU A 349 3.39 24.20 4.08
N THR A 350 3.38 24.37 2.75
CA THR A 350 3.91 23.42 1.75
C THR A 350 4.70 24.14 0.64
N GLU A 351 5.58 25.07 1.04
CA GLU A 351 6.29 25.95 0.10
C GLU A 351 7.54 25.29 -0.51
N ILE A 352 8.12 24.30 0.17
CA ILE A 352 9.23 23.50 -0.38
C ILE A 352 8.71 22.73 -1.61
N PRO A 353 9.40 22.76 -2.76
CA PRO A 353 8.94 22.05 -3.95
C PRO A 353 8.76 20.56 -3.68
N ASN A 354 7.74 19.96 -4.29
CA ASN A 354 7.41 18.54 -4.14
C ASN A 354 7.23 18.13 -2.67
N SER A 355 6.66 19.02 -1.85
CA SER A 355 6.34 18.71 -0.46
C SER A 355 4.84 18.62 -0.23
N VAL A 356 4.47 17.77 0.74
CA VAL A 356 3.09 17.60 1.20
C VAL A 356 3.11 17.60 2.72
N TYR A 357 2.09 18.20 3.33
CA TYR A 357 1.86 18.13 4.76
C TYR A 357 0.47 17.55 5.01
N VAL A 358 0.40 16.49 5.81
CA VAL A 358 -0.85 15.79 6.12
C VAL A 358 -1.12 15.96 7.61
N GLY A 359 -2.25 16.56 7.97
CA GLY A 359 -2.63 16.87 9.34
C GLY A 359 -2.52 18.37 9.67
N GLU A 360 -2.73 18.71 10.94
CA GLU A 360 -2.62 20.08 11.47
C GLU A 360 -1.51 20.10 12.54
N GLU A 361 -1.85 20.24 13.82
CA GLU A 361 -0.86 20.29 14.92
C GLU A 361 -0.03 18.99 15.06
N ASP A 362 -0.64 17.86 14.69
CA ASP A 362 -0.04 16.51 14.74
C ASP A 362 0.31 15.96 13.34
N GLY A 363 0.74 16.84 12.43
CA GLY A 363 0.92 16.49 11.03
C GLY A 363 2.28 15.91 10.65
N ILE A 364 2.31 15.21 9.51
CA ILE A 364 3.52 14.71 8.86
C ILE A 364 3.80 15.53 7.61
N GLY A 365 5.00 16.10 7.54
CA GLY A 365 5.56 16.67 6.32
C GLY A 365 6.40 15.65 5.56
N PHE A 366 6.15 15.53 4.26
CA PHE A 366 6.95 14.76 3.32
C PHE A 366 7.58 15.69 2.29
N ILE A 367 8.85 15.47 1.95
CA ILE A 367 9.49 16.08 0.79
C ILE A 367 9.99 14.98 -0.12
N PHE A 368 9.58 15.07 -1.39
CA PHE A 368 9.92 14.12 -2.43
C PHE A 368 11.02 14.71 -3.32
N GLY A 369 12.23 14.15 -3.26
CA GLY A 369 13.37 14.60 -4.05
C GLY A 369 14.33 15.52 -3.30
N SER A 370 15.10 16.31 -4.05
CA SER A 370 16.16 17.15 -3.47
C SER A 370 15.60 18.38 -2.74
N VAL A 371 16.25 18.74 -1.63
CA VAL A 371 15.97 19.93 -0.84
C VAL A 371 17.19 20.84 -0.85
N ALA A 372 16.97 22.15 -0.98
CA ALA A 372 18.05 23.13 -0.90
C ALA A 372 18.63 23.17 0.54
N THR A 373 19.92 22.86 0.66
CA THR A 373 20.62 22.81 1.95
C THR A 373 21.47 24.08 2.21
N PRO A 374 21.66 24.48 3.48
CA PRO A 374 21.24 23.79 4.71
C PRO A 374 19.73 23.90 4.98
N VAL A 375 19.17 22.85 5.57
CA VAL A 375 17.83 22.88 6.15
C VAL A 375 17.91 23.22 7.64
N ARG A 376 16.94 23.96 8.15
CA ARG A 376 16.80 24.20 9.60
C ARG A 376 15.39 23.86 10.07
N LEU A 377 15.30 23.34 11.28
CA LEU A 377 14.03 23.10 11.96
C LEU A 377 13.78 24.26 12.94
N GLU A 378 12.65 24.94 12.78
CA GLU A 378 12.15 25.92 13.75
C GLU A 378 11.00 25.29 14.54
N VAL A 379 11.17 25.25 15.86
CA VAL A 379 10.12 24.88 16.81
C VAL A 379 9.51 26.20 17.30
N VAL A 380 8.19 26.36 17.13
CA VAL A 380 7.43 27.60 17.40
C VAL A 380 6.85 27.61 18.81
#